data_AF-A0A7W0J0L7-F1
#
_entry.id   AF-A0A7W0J0L7-F1
#
_cell.length_a   1.000
_cell.length_b   1.000
_cell.length_c   1.000
_cell.angle_alpha   90.00
_cell.angle_beta   90.00
_cell.angle_gamma   90.00
#
_symmetry.space_group_name_H-M   'P 1'
#
loop_
_entity.id
_entity.type
_entity.pdbx_description
1 polymer ?
#
loop_
_entity_poly.entity_id
_entity_poly.type
_entity_poly.pdbx_seq_one_letter_code
_entity_poly.pdbx_strand_id
1 'polypeptide(L)'
;NILLENKIIIKEDNIRIAIPAPLNFCLHKLLIAQRRKDKSKKLKDMEQAIYILEIVDEKQFKTTYNSFPKKWQKYILQSLKEAKIQIPLQEKNINKILDTLQS
;
A
#
# COMPACT_ATOMS: atom_id res chain seq x y z
N ASN A 1 -3.45 6.51 13.83
CA ASN A 1 -3.66 5.16 13.23
C ASN A 1 -3.88 5.42 11.76
N ILE A 2 -2.87 5.17 10.91
CA ILE A 2 -2.86 5.56 9.48
C ILE A 2 -4.12 5.14 8.73
N LEU A 3 -4.67 3.96 9.05
CA LEU A 3 -5.88 3.46 8.38
C LEU A 3 -7.11 4.35 8.61
N LEU A 4 -7.13 5.08 9.72
CA LEU A 4 -8.27 5.87 10.13
C LEU A 4 -8.11 7.36 9.83
N GLU A 5 -6.99 7.75 9.23
CA GLU A 5 -6.79 9.10 8.69
C GLU A 5 -7.41 9.16 7.29
N ASN A 6 -8.05 10.29 6.95
CA ASN A 6 -8.68 10.54 5.64
C ASN A 6 -9.63 9.42 5.16
N LYS A 7 -10.45 8.85 6.06
CA LYS A 7 -11.40 7.78 5.72
C LYS A 7 -12.38 8.24 4.65
N ILE A 8 -12.75 7.31 3.77
CA ILE A 8 -13.88 7.47 2.85
C ILE A 8 -15.13 6.96 3.57
N ILE A 9 -16.21 7.73 3.49
CA ILE A 9 -17.52 7.32 4.01
C ILE A 9 -18.35 6.86 2.82
N ILE A 10 -18.68 5.58 2.80
CA ILE A 10 -19.64 4.99 1.86
C ILE A 10 -21.00 4.98 2.55
N LYS A 11 -22.04 5.38 1.82
CA LYS A 11 -23.43 5.23 2.23
C LYS A 11 -24.04 4.09 1.43
N GLU A 12 -24.51 3.07 2.14
CA GLU A 12 -25.26 1.96 1.56
C GLU A 12 -26.53 1.82 2.40
N ASP A 13 -27.68 2.04 1.77
CA ASP A 13 -28.98 2.21 2.43
C ASP A 13 -28.92 3.21 3.62
N ASN A 14 -29.24 2.73 4.82
CA ASN A 14 -29.23 3.50 6.06
C ASN A 14 -27.91 3.35 6.85
N ILE A 15 -26.89 2.73 6.27
CA ILE A 15 -25.61 2.46 6.92
C ILE A 15 -24.52 3.38 6.37
N ARG A 16 -23.78 4.02 7.28
CA ARG A 16 -22.56 4.78 6.97
C ARG A 16 -21.35 3.94 7.31
N ILE A 17 -20.61 3.50 6.30
CA ILE A 17 -19.41 2.67 6.46
C ILE A 17 -18.18 3.55 6.25
N ALA A 18 -17.33 3.63 7.27
CA ALA A 18 -16.05 4.33 7.16
C ALA A 18 -14.96 3.33 6.78
N ILE A 19 -14.39 3.50 5.57
CA ILE A 19 -13.30 2.69 5.07
C ILE A 19 -12.00 3.51 4.99
N PRO A 20 -10.82 2.87 5.15
CA PRO A 20 -9.54 3.56 4.94
C PRO A 20 -9.45 4.12 3.51
N ALA A 21 -8.82 5.28 3.33
CA ALA A 21 -8.44 5.74 2.00
C ALA A 21 -7.55 4.69 1.30
N PRO A 22 -7.68 4.52 -0.03
CA PRO A 22 -6.89 3.57 -0.80
C PRO A 22 -5.38 3.65 -0.53
N LEU A 23 -4.83 4.87 -0.50
CA LEU A 23 -3.41 5.10 -0.20
C LEU A 23 -3.02 4.58 1.19
N ASN A 24 -3.82 4.89 2.21
CA ASN A 24 -3.55 4.51 3.60
C ASN A 24 -3.66 3.00 3.79
N PHE A 25 -4.65 2.37 3.14
CA PHE A 25 -4.79 0.92 3.11
C PHE A 25 -3.59 0.25 2.44
N CYS A 26 -3.19 0.75 1.26
CA CYS A 26 -2.04 0.23 0.50
C CYS A 26 -0.74 0.30 1.33
N LEU A 27 -0.39 1.49 1.83
CA LEU A 27 0.81 1.70 2.63
C LEU A 27 0.84 0.82 3.89
N HIS A 28 -0.30 0.68 4.57
CA HIS A 28 -0.43 -0.17 5.73
C HIS A 28 -0.21 -1.66 5.39
N LYS A 29 -0.76 -2.13 4.27
CA LYS A 29 -0.60 -3.50 3.80
C LYS A 29 0.83 -3.83 3.39
N LEU A 30 1.50 -2.92 2.66
CA LEU A 30 2.92 -3.03 2.34
C LEU A 30 3.78 -3.09 3.61
N LEU A 31 3.44 -2.31 4.63
CA LEU A 31 4.17 -2.31 5.89
C LEU A 31 3.98 -3.60 6.71
N ILE A 32 2.74 -4.09 6.82
CA ILE A 32 2.45 -5.31 7.58
C ILE A 32 3.00 -6.56 6.89
N ALA A 33 3.04 -6.60 5.57
CA ALA A 33 3.59 -7.72 4.81
C ALA A 33 5.00 -8.11 5.31
N GLN A 34 5.89 -7.14 5.60
CA GLN A 34 7.23 -7.43 6.12
C GLN A 34 7.28 -7.89 7.58
N ARG A 35 6.18 -7.75 8.32
CA ARG A 35 6.07 -8.19 9.72
C ARG A 35 5.45 -9.59 9.85
N ARG A 36 4.81 -10.10 8.80
CA ARG A 36 4.17 -11.42 8.78
C ARG A 36 5.23 -12.51 8.68
N LYS A 37 5.16 -13.49 9.60
CA LYS A 37 5.97 -14.71 9.55
C LYS A 37 5.43 -15.72 8.53
N ASP A 38 4.11 -15.75 8.38
CA ASP A 38 3.40 -16.63 7.44
C ASP A 38 3.51 -16.08 6.01
N LYS A 39 4.13 -16.88 5.12
CA LYS A 39 4.39 -16.51 3.73
C LYS A 39 3.09 -16.33 2.92
N SER A 40 2.08 -17.15 3.15
CA SER A 40 0.79 -17.04 2.43
C SER A 40 0.07 -15.75 2.82
N LYS A 41 0.05 -15.42 4.12
CA LYS A 41 -0.53 -14.15 4.60
C LYS A 41 0.25 -12.95 4.10
N LYS A 42 1.59 -13.04 4.10
CA LYS A 42 2.47 -12.01 3.54
C LYS A 42 2.16 -11.73 2.07
N LEU A 43 2.04 -12.79 1.25
CA LEU A 43 1.70 -12.66 -0.18
C LEU A 43 0.33 -12.01 -0.37
N LYS A 44 -0.70 -12.48 0.36
CA LYS A 44 -2.05 -11.88 0.30
C LYS A 44 -2.06 -10.40 0.67
N ASP A 45 -1.32 -10.01 1.71
CA ASP A 45 -1.20 -8.60 2.10
C ASP A 45 -0.51 -7.77 0.99
N MET A 46 0.53 -8.33 0.31
CA MET A 46 1.16 -7.66 -0.85
C MET A 46 0.19 -7.55 -2.02
N GLU A 47 -0.50 -8.62 -2.41
CA GLU A 47 -1.49 -8.60 -3.51
C GLU A 47 -2.53 -7.51 -3.29
N GLN A 48 -3.16 -7.49 -2.12
CA GLN A 48 -4.15 -6.46 -1.78
C GLN A 48 -3.59 -5.04 -1.91
N ALA A 49 -2.33 -4.82 -1.52
CA ALA A 49 -1.72 -3.51 -1.65
C ALA A 49 -1.42 -3.13 -3.11
N ILE A 50 -0.89 -4.09 -3.89
CA ILE A 50 -0.45 -3.85 -5.27
C ILE A 50 -1.63 -3.57 -6.18
N TYR A 51 -2.73 -4.32 -6.08
CA TYR A 51 -3.92 -4.07 -6.91
C TYR A 51 -4.52 -2.68 -6.68
N ILE A 52 -4.31 -2.09 -5.50
CA ILE A 52 -4.79 -0.74 -5.19
C ILE A 52 -3.88 0.35 -5.78
N LEU A 53 -2.63 0.03 -6.15
CA LEU A 53 -1.72 1.03 -6.74
C LEU A 53 -2.26 1.65 -8.02
N GLU A 54 -3.11 0.94 -8.77
CA GLU A 54 -3.75 1.42 -10.00
C GLU A 54 -4.58 2.69 -9.79
N ILE A 55 -5.14 2.89 -8.59
CA ILE A 55 -6.05 3.99 -8.28
C ILE A 55 -5.45 5.02 -7.30
N VAL A 56 -4.17 4.86 -6.94
CA VAL A 56 -3.50 5.73 -5.97
C VAL A 56 -2.67 6.80 -6.71
N ASP A 57 -2.77 8.04 -6.25
CA ASP A 57 -1.92 9.13 -6.75
C ASP A 57 -0.48 8.99 -6.26
N GLU A 58 0.47 9.11 -7.19
CA GLU A 58 1.88 8.79 -6.94
C GLU A 58 2.59 9.88 -6.16
N LYS A 59 2.22 11.14 -6.38
CA LYS A 59 2.76 12.29 -5.65
C LYS A 59 2.30 12.23 -4.20
N GLN A 60 1.04 11.89 -3.98
CA GLN A 60 0.49 11.66 -2.65
C GLN A 60 1.16 10.45 -2.00
N PHE A 61 1.34 9.34 -2.74
CA PHE A 61 2.06 8.18 -2.24
C PHE A 61 3.46 8.55 -1.75
N LYS A 62 4.25 9.25 -2.57
CA LYS A 62 5.60 9.70 -2.21
C LYS A 62 5.59 10.60 -0.97
N THR A 63 4.68 11.57 -0.93
CA THR A 63 4.53 12.49 0.21
C THR A 63 4.25 11.75 1.51
N THR A 64 3.26 10.85 1.51
CA THR A 64 2.89 10.06 2.69
C THR A 64 3.96 9.03 3.06
N TYR A 65 4.59 8.40 2.08
CA TYR A 65 5.74 7.51 2.32
C TYR A 65 6.90 8.25 3.01
N ASN A 66 7.23 9.46 2.52
CA ASN A 66 8.33 10.26 3.06
C ASN A 66 8.09 10.75 4.48
N SER A 67 6.83 10.89 4.92
CA SER A 67 6.51 11.26 6.31
C SER A 67 6.69 10.10 7.30
N PHE A 68 6.83 8.85 6.83
CA PHE A 68 7.00 7.70 7.72
C PHE A 68 8.43 7.57 8.28
N PRO A 69 8.61 6.90 9.43
CA PRO A 69 9.94 6.56 9.94
C PRO A 69 10.75 5.74 8.92
N LYS A 70 12.08 5.92 8.90
CA LYS A 70 12.98 5.23 7.95
C LYS A 70 12.86 3.70 7.95
N LYS A 71 12.58 3.11 9.10
CA LYS A 71 12.33 1.66 9.22
C LYS A 71 11.08 1.23 8.44
N TRP A 72 10.03 2.03 8.47
CA TRP A 72 8.76 1.75 7.78
C TRP A 72 8.91 1.97 6.27
N GLN A 73 9.60 3.04 5.87
CA GLN A 73 10.01 3.26 4.48
C GLN A 73 10.74 2.04 3.91
N LYS A 74 11.74 1.52 4.64
CA LYS A 74 12.49 0.32 4.25
C LYS A 74 11.58 -0.91 4.06
N TYR A 75 10.62 -1.13 4.97
CA TYR A 75 9.70 -2.25 4.84
C TYR A 75 8.77 -2.13 3.63
N ILE A 76 8.26 -0.92 3.37
CA ILE A 76 7.41 -0.67 2.20
C ILE A 76 8.21 -0.92 0.92
N LEU A 77 9.43 -0.38 0.83
CA LEU A 77 10.31 -0.59 -0.33
C LEU A 77 10.63 -2.07 -0.54
N GLN A 78 10.88 -2.81 0.54
CA GLN A 78 11.12 -4.25 0.48
C GLN A 78 9.90 -5.01 -0.03
N SER A 79 8.69 -4.68 0.46
CA SER A 79 7.45 -5.26 -0.04
C SER A 79 7.23 -4.98 -1.53
N LEU A 80 7.50 -3.77 -2.00
CA LEU A 80 7.38 -3.44 -3.43
C LEU A 80 8.36 -4.26 -4.28
N LYS A 81 9.62 -4.40 -3.84
CA LYS A 81 10.63 -5.21 -4.54
C LYS A 81 10.27 -6.70 -4.58
N GLU A 82 9.78 -7.24 -3.47
CA GLU A 82 9.35 -8.65 -3.40
C GLU A 82 8.08 -8.87 -4.24
N ALA A 83 7.13 -7.94 -4.18
CA ALA A 83 5.89 -8.02 -4.96
C ALA A 83 6.16 -7.97 -6.46
N LYS A 84 7.18 -7.23 -6.92
CA LYS A 84 7.60 -7.24 -8.33
C LYS A 84 7.91 -8.65 -8.84
N ILE A 85 8.50 -9.50 -7.99
CA ILE A 85 8.85 -10.89 -8.32
C ILE A 85 7.62 -11.80 -8.25
N GLN A 86 6.78 -11.61 -7.23
CA GLN A 86 5.65 -12.50 -6.93
C GLN A 86 4.39 -12.19 -7.73
N ILE A 87 4.25 -10.94 -8.20
CA ILE A 87 3.04 -10.41 -8.85
C ILE A 87 3.46 -9.72 -10.17
N PRO A 88 3.99 -10.49 -11.15
CA PRO A 88 4.58 -9.92 -12.36
C PRO A 88 3.55 -9.18 -13.24
N LEU A 89 2.27 -9.57 -13.19
CA LEU A 89 1.20 -8.90 -13.94
C LEU A 89 1.02 -7.43 -13.55
N GLN A 90 1.48 -7.04 -12.35
CA GLN A 90 1.38 -5.69 -11.82
C GLN A 90 2.72 -4.94 -11.86
N GLU A 91 3.73 -5.49 -12.55
CA GLU A 91 5.09 -4.93 -12.61
C GLU A 91 5.09 -3.47 -13.06
N LYS A 92 4.26 -3.10 -14.05
CA LYS A 92 4.16 -1.72 -14.54
C LYS A 92 3.81 -0.74 -13.41
N ASN A 93 2.79 -1.06 -12.62
CA ASN A 93 2.32 -0.20 -11.52
C ASN A 93 3.35 -0.15 -10.38
N ILE A 94 4.00 -1.29 -10.10
CA ILE A 94 5.06 -1.36 -9.10
C ILE A 94 6.27 -0.51 -9.51
N ASN A 95 6.74 -0.62 -10.75
CA ASN A 95 7.88 0.15 -11.25
C ASN A 95 7.58 1.65 -11.22
N LYS A 96 6.37 2.07 -11.65
CA LYS A 96 5.95 3.47 -11.63
C LYS A 96 6.06 4.11 -10.24
N ILE A 97 5.63 3.38 -9.21
CA ILE A 97 5.80 3.81 -7.81
C ILE A 97 7.27 3.77 -7.37
N LEU A 98 8.01 2.70 -7.68
CA LEU A 98 9.42 2.59 -7.32
C LEU A 98 10.27 3.73 -7.91
N ASP A 99 10.04 4.08 -9.17
CA ASP A 99 10.71 5.18 -9.86
C ASP A 99 10.35 6.53 -9.20
N THR A 100 9.07 6.71 -8.85
CA THR A 100 8.60 7.90 -8.12
C THR A 100 9.28 8.04 -6.74
N LEU A 101 9.53 6.94 -6.04
CA LEU A 101 10.21 6.95 -4.74
C LEU A 101 11.73 7.20 -4.82
N GLN A 102 12.34 6.98 -5.99
CA GLN A 102 13.78 7.17 -6.23
C GLN A 102 14.12 8.55 -6.80
N SER A 103 13.16 9.21 -7.48
CA SER A 103 13.23 10.64 -7.83
C SER A 103 13.18 11.55 -6.60
#